data_AF-A0A1V5GXB5-F1
#
_entry.id   AF-A0A1V5GXB5-F1
#
_cell.length_a   1.000
_cell.length_b   1.000
_cell.length_c   1.000
_cell.angle_alpha   90.00
_cell.angle_beta   90.00
_cell.angle_gamma   90.00
#
_symmetry.space_group_name_H-M   'P 1'
#
loop_
_entity.id
_entity.type
_entity.pdbx_description
1 polymer ?
#
loop_
_entity_poly.entity_id
_entity_poly.type
_entity_poly.pdbx_seq_one_letter_code
_entity_poly.pdbx_strand_id
1 'polypeptide(L)'
;MNKLGTKIDAQNLSLEVDKINKSKSLRIITPALGIVAGVFLFVGSGCVMTKAQGEQLTAEMRSMEGEVAKLQRVNHDMKILLGQVHDLFDRLAKLEGQLANFQESMHEGSSKNQELIAELQNLRGQLEEAQYKYRNLEQDQKSLAQNQQALKAETIKVKIPPLKDDHFALAKKLFAAGKYDDSIFLLDEFVKEYNTGKDKESIGQAYFLLGENNRKIAENKQTNEEVERYNKFAVVNYQKIVELFQSSVLREEALFKIGTILKSMGNHDGAKAAFKELLSSNKASKRADEAKKQLASLKDE
;
A
#
# COMPACT_ATOMS: atom_id res chain seq x y z
N MET A 1 18.35 47.44 0.83
CA MET A 1 18.85 47.08 2.17
C MET A 1 19.20 45.59 2.12
N ASN A 2 20.50 45.25 2.02
CA ASN A 2 21.29 44.51 3.04
C ASN A 2 20.65 43.15 3.41
N LYS A 3 21.29 41.98 3.34
CA LYS A 3 22.71 41.57 3.38
C LYS A 3 22.81 40.07 3.04
N LEU A 4 23.94 39.68 2.44
CA LEU A 4 24.78 38.49 2.66
C LEU A 4 24.16 37.08 2.73
N GLY A 5 24.64 36.20 1.83
CA GLY A 5 24.48 34.75 1.90
C GLY A 5 25.48 34.04 0.99
N THR A 6 26.69 33.84 1.51
CA THR A 6 27.90 33.22 0.94
C THR A 6 27.71 31.98 0.06
N LYS A 7 28.48 31.95 -1.05
CA LYS A 7 28.90 30.74 -1.78
C LYS A 7 29.69 29.83 -0.85
N ILE A 8 29.48 28.51 -0.96
CA ILE A 8 30.44 27.50 -0.50
C ILE A 8 30.80 26.66 -1.72
N ASP A 9 32.05 26.81 -2.16
CA ASP A 9 32.69 26.01 -3.19
C ASP A 9 32.94 24.60 -2.65
N ALA A 10 32.30 23.60 -3.26
CA ALA A 10 32.54 22.18 -3.01
C ALA A 10 33.71 21.69 -3.87
N GLN A 11 34.91 22.17 -3.58
CA GLN A 11 36.17 21.62 -4.07
C GLN A 11 37.19 21.64 -2.94
N ASN A 12 37.16 20.61 -2.09
CA ASN A 12 38.30 20.12 -1.30
C ASN A 12 37.82 19.03 -0.34
N LEU A 13 37.70 17.80 -0.83
CA LEU A 13 37.74 16.56 -0.02
C LEU A 13 37.87 15.37 -0.99
N SER A 14 38.89 15.45 -1.84
CA SER A 14 39.44 14.34 -2.62
C SER A 14 40.94 14.43 -2.47
N LEU A 15 41.62 13.31 -2.21
CA LEU A 15 42.87 13.15 -1.44
C LEU A 15 42.48 12.85 0.01
N GLU A 16 42.50 11.61 0.51
CA GLU A 16 43.66 10.74 0.57
C GLU A 16 43.22 9.34 1.10
N VAL A 17 42.74 8.43 0.24
CA VAL A 17 42.50 7.02 0.62
C VAL A 17 42.94 6.09 -0.50
N ASP A 18 44.14 6.31 -1.01
CA ASP A 18 44.67 5.46 -2.09
C ASP A 18 46.18 5.31 -1.95
N LYS A 19 46.61 4.57 -0.91
CA LYS A 19 48.02 4.14 -0.75
C LYS A 19 48.33 3.15 0.38
N ILE A 20 47.48 2.15 0.65
CA ILE A 20 47.94 1.01 1.49
C ILE A 20 47.37 -0.30 0.94
N ASN A 21 47.84 -0.74 -0.23
CA ASN A 21 47.79 -2.17 -0.55
C ASN A 21 48.86 -2.56 -1.58
N LYS A 22 50.10 -2.73 -1.11
CA LYS A 22 51.17 -3.46 -1.80
C LYS A 22 52.42 -3.51 -0.92
N SER A 23 52.66 -4.62 -0.23
CA SER A 23 53.99 -5.06 0.26
C SER A 23 53.82 -6.34 1.09
N LYS A 24 53.88 -7.51 0.44
CA LYS A 24 55.04 -8.43 0.43
C LYS A 24 54.93 -9.54 1.48
N SER A 25 54.74 -10.73 0.94
CA SER A 25 55.07 -12.03 1.51
C SER A 25 56.49 -12.06 2.10
N LEU A 26 56.61 -12.33 3.40
CA LEU A 26 57.86 -12.69 4.03
C LEU A 26 57.73 -14.11 4.60
N ARG A 27 58.38 -15.06 3.92
CA ARG A 27 58.65 -16.41 4.44
C ARG A 27 59.72 -16.25 5.53
N ILE A 28 59.42 -16.68 6.75
CA ILE A 28 60.42 -16.81 7.81
C ILE A 28 60.91 -18.25 7.85
N ILE A 29 62.22 -18.35 7.67
CA ILE A 29 63.05 -19.54 7.62
C ILE A 29 63.39 -19.93 9.06
N THR A 30 63.15 -21.19 9.41
CA THR A 30 63.58 -21.85 10.66
C THR A 30 65.10 -22.04 10.68
N PRO A 31 65.82 -21.66 11.75
CA PRO A 31 67.13 -22.21 12.02
C PRO A 31 67.04 -23.30 13.10
N ALA A 32 67.43 -24.51 12.72
CA ALA A 32 67.82 -25.56 13.65
C ALA A 32 69.20 -25.19 14.23
N LEU A 33 69.27 -24.97 15.54
CA LEU A 33 70.52 -24.94 16.27
C LEU A 33 70.52 -26.08 17.29
N GLY A 34 71.35 -27.08 17.01
CA GLY A 34 71.71 -28.13 17.95
C GLY A 34 72.61 -27.57 19.04
N ILE A 35 72.32 -27.96 20.28
CA ILE A 35 73.22 -27.75 21.41
C ILE A 35 73.74 -29.11 21.86
N VAL A 36 75.06 -29.24 21.69
CA VAL A 36 75.95 -30.24 22.25
C VAL A 36 76.02 -30.06 23.77
N ALA A 37 75.87 -31.13 24.53
CA ALA A 37 76.43 -31.22 25.87
C ALA A 37 76.62 -32.70 26.27
N GLY A 38 77.84 -33.20 26.02
CA GLY A 38 78.34 -34.40 26.67
C GLY A 38 78.94 -34.06 28.03
N VAL A 39 78.64 -34.86 29.05
CA VAL A 39 79.35 -34.91 30.34
C VAL A 39 79.22 -36.35 30.83
N PHE A 40 80.27 -37.15 30.61
CA PHE A 40 81.23 -37.61 31.64
C PHE A 40 80.63 -38.57 32.68
N LEU A 41 80.70 -39.88 32.37
CA LEU A 41 80.71 -40.95 33.36
C LEU A 41 82.14 -41.07 33.92
N PHE A 42 82.39 -40.50 35.09
CA PHE A 42 83.52 -40.87 35.95
C PHE A 42 82.97 -41.46 37.25
N VAL A 43 83.10 -42.78 37.39
CA VAL A 43 83.04 -43.54 38.64
C VAL A 43 84.32 -44.37 38.60
N GLY A 44 85.20 -44.44 39.59
CA GLY A 44 85.32 -43.77 40.86
C GLY A 44 86.65 -44.24 41.47
N SER A 45 87.21 -43.46 42.38
CA SER A 45 88.18 -43.94 43.37
C SER A 45 88.05 -43.03 44.58
N GLY A 46 87.64 -43.61 45.70
CA GLY A 46 87.26 -42.89 46.91
C GLY A 46 88.43 -42.14 47.54
N CYS A 47 88.17 -40.89 47.90
CA CYS A 47 88.86 -40.21 48.97
C CYS A 47 87.87 -40.04 50.13
N VAL A 48 88.28 -40.52 51.30
CA VAL A 48 87.59 -40.39 52.58
C VAL A 48 87.43 -38.89 52.89
N MET A 49 86.18 -38.40 52.90
CA MET A 49 85.87 -37.02 53.34
C MET A 49 86.20 -36.85 54.82
N THR A 50 86.89 -35.75 55.13
CA THR A 50 87.20 -35.35 56.50
C THR A 50 85.99 -34.65 57.13
N LYS A 51 85.82 -34.78 58.46
CA LYS A 51 84.63 -34.31 59.21
C LYS A 51 84.32 -32.81 59.01
N ALA A 52 85.35 -31.98 58.80
CA ALA A 52 85.21 -30.56 58.52
C ALA A 52 84.63 -30.25 57.11
N GLN A 53 84.95 -31.08 56.10
CA GLN A 53 84.34 -30.95 54.77
C GLN A 53 82.87 -31.38 54.78
N GLY A 54 82.48 -32.31 55.66
CA GLY A 54 81.08 -32.71 55.83
C GLY A 54 80.20 -31.60 56.41
N GLU A 55 80.69 -30.86 57.41
CA GLU A 55 79.96 -29.74 58.01
C GLU A 55 79.81 -28.55 57.05
N GLN A 56 80.88 -28.23 56.31
CA GLN A 56 80.84 -27.22 55.25
C GLN A 56 79.85 -27.58 54.14
N LEU A 57 79.82 -28.85 53.72
CA LEU A 57 78.86 -29.34 52.73
C LEU A 57 77.42 -29.25 53.25
N THR A 58 77.16 -29.56 54.52
CA THR A 58 75.79 -29.39 55.10
C THR A 58 75.36 -27.94 55.23
N ALA A 59 76.28 -27.01 55.50
CA ALA A 59 75.97 -25.58 55.52
C ALA A 59 75.65 -25.06 54.11
N GLU A 60 76.42 -25.51 53.11
CA GLU A 60 76.21 -25.19 51.70
C GLU A 60 74.91 -25.83 51.17
N MET A 61 74.59 -27.05 51.60
CA MET A 61 73.33 -27.74 51.26
C MET A 61 72.12 -27.00 51.82
N ARG A 62 72.19 -26.47 53.06
CA ARG A 62 71.12 -25.62 53.62
C ARG A 62 71.00 -24.27 52.91
N SER A 63 72.12 -23.70 52.46
CA SER A 63 72.10 -22.47 51.64
C SER A 63 71.46 -22.73 50.28
N MET A 64 71.82 -23.84 49.62
CA MET A 64 71.22 -24.27 48.36
C MET A 64 69.74 -24.60 48.50
N GLU A 65 69.30 -25.22 49.61
CA GLU A 65 67.86 -25.41 49.89
C GLU A 65 67.12 -24.08 49.96
N GLY A 66 67.74 -23.06 50.57
CA GLY A 66 67.20 -21.70 50.60
C GLY A 66 67.10 -21.05 49.22
N GLU A 67 68.07 -21.28 48.33
CA GLU A 67 68.05 -20.79 46.95
C GLU A 67 67.07 -21.57 46.06
N VAL A 68 66.99 -22.89 46.21
CA VAL A 68 66.02 -23.75 45.51
C VAL A 68 64.60 -23.37 45.92
N ALA A 69 64.34 -23.06 47.19
CA ALA A 69 63.05 -22.58 47.65
C ALA A 69 62.67 -21.22 47.02
N LYS A 70 63.64 -20.31 46.83
CA LYS A 70 63.42 -19.04 46.10
C LYS A 70 63.13 -19.28 44.62
N LEU A 71 63.89 -20.16 43.98
CA LEU A 71 63.68 -20.57 42.58
C LEU A 71 62.32 -21.22 42.37
N GLN A 72 61.87 -22.06 43.30
CA GLN A 72 60.55 -22.67 43.26
C GLN A 72 59.42 -21.64 43.37
N ARG A 73 59.57 -20.60 44.21
CA ARG A 73 58.62 -19.49 44.27
C ARG A 73 58.58 -18.70 42.97
N VAL A 74 59.75 -18.36 42.41
CA VAL A 74 59.83 -17.66 41.12
C VAL A 74 59.21 -18.49 39.99
N ASN A 75 59.41 -19.81 39.98
CA ASN A 75 58.79 -20.70 39.01
C ASN A 75 57.26 -20.76 39.18
N HIS A 76 56.77 -20.78 40.41
CA HIS A 76 55.35 -20.71 40.72
C HIS A 76 54.73 -19.37 40.25
N ASP A 77 55.37 -18.25 40.56
CA ASP A 77 54.92 -16.92 40.16
C ASP A 77 54.94 -16.77 38.63
N MET A 78 55.97 -17.29 37.96
CA MET A 78 56.06 -17.30 36.50
C MET A 78 54.93 -18.14 35.87
N LYS A 79 54.54 -19.25 36.50
CA LYS A 79 53.40 -20.07 36.04
C LYS A 79 52.06 -19.33 36.18
N ILE A 80 51.88 -18.58 37.27
CA ILE A 80 50.70 -17.72 37.46
C ILE A 80 50.66 -16.63 36.39
N LEU A 81 51.79 -15.97 36.16
CA LEU A 81 51.91 -14.87 35.20
C LEU A 81 51.68 -15.35 33.76
N LEU A 82 52.16 -16.53 33.40
CA LEU A 82 51.85 -17.19 32.13
C LEU A 82 50.35 -17.47 31.98
N GLY A 83 49.68 -17.89 33.05
CA GLY A 83 48.22 -18.06 33.06
C GLY A 83 47.47 -16.75 32.82
N GLN A 84 47.91 -15.65 33.43
CA GLN A 84 47.33 -14.32 33.22
C GLN A 84 47.54 -13.81 31.80
N VAL A 85 48.73 -14.02 31.23
CA VAL A 85 49.01 -13.68 29.83
C VAL A 85 48.13 -14.47 28.88
N HIS A 86 47.85 -15.75 29.16
CA HIS A 86 46.94 -16.56 28.35
C HIS A 86 45.50 -16.04 28.40
N ASP A 87 44.97 -15.71 29.60
CA ASP A 87 43.64 -15.10 29.74
C ASP A 87 43.52 -13.77 28.98
N LEU A 88 44.60 -12.96 28.96
CA LEU A 88 44.64 -11.73 28.18
C LEU A 88 44.60 -12.00 26.66
N PHE A 89 45.30 -13.03 26.18
CA PHE A 89 45.21 -13.44 24.77
C PHE A 89 43.80 -13.93 24.40
N ASP A 90 43.16 -14.71 25.26
CA ASP A 90 41.80 -15.19 25.03
C ASP A 90 40.79 -14.03 24.96
N ARG A 91 40.94 -13.03 25.83
CA ARG A 91 40.11 -11.81 25.80
C ARG A 91 40.35 -10.97 24.55
N LEU A 92 41.61 -10.83 24.13
CA LEU A 92 41.96 -10.12 22.89
C LEU A 92 41.34 -10.82 21.67
N ALA A 93 41.47 -12.14 21.57
CA ALA A 93 40.86 -12.92 20.49
C ALA A 93 39.33 -12.76 20.47
N LYS A 94 38.69 -12.73 21.65
CA LYS A 94 37.24 -12.49 21.76
C LYS A 94 36.84 -11.09 21.31
N LEU A 95 37.60 -10.06 21.68
CA LEU A 95 37.35 -8.68 21.26
C LEU A 95 37.56 -8.49 19.76
N GLU A 96 38.59 -9.10 19.19
CA GLU A 96 38.82 -9.11 17.73
C GLU A 96 37.64 -9.76 16.99
N GLY A 97 37.13 -10.87 17.51
CA GLY A 97 35.91 -11.50 16.97
C GLY A 97 34.68 -10.60 17.06
N GLN A 98 34.50 -9.89 18.18
CA GLN A 98 33.41 -8.91 18.32
C GLN A 98 33.54 -7.73 17.36
N LEU A 99 34.76 -7.24 17.13
CA LEU A 99 35.03 -6.14 16.20
C LEU A 99 34.74 -6.55 14.76
N ALA A 100 35.14 -7.77 14.36
CA ALA A 100 34.86 -8.31 13.04
C ALA A 100 33.34 -8.42 12.80
N ASN A 101 32.60 -9.00 13.75
CA ASN A 101 31.14 -9.11 13.67
C ASN A 101 30.45 -7.74 13.62
N PHE A 102 30.95 -6.76 14.40
CA PHE A 102 30.42 -5.40 14.38
C PHE A 102 30.66 -4.71 13.03
N GLN A 103 31.86 -4.87 12.46
CA GLN A 103 32.19 -4.31 11.16
C GLN A 103 31.33 -4.92 10.04
N GLU A 104 31.09 -6.22 10.07
CA GLU A 104 30.17 -6.90 9.15
C GLU A 104 28.74 -6.35 9.27
N SER A 105 28.22 -6.23 10.50
CA SER A 105 26.89 -5.64 10.74
C SER A 105 26.78 -4.19 10.27
N MET A 106 27.85 -3.38 10.43
CA MET A 106 27.91 -2.02 9.90
C MET A 106 27.89 -1.98 8.37
N HIS A 107 28.61 -2.88 7.70
CA HIS A 107 28.58 -2.97 6.24
C HIS A 107 27.21 -3.42 5.72
N GLU A 108 26.59 -4.41 6.36
CA GLU A 108 25.24 -4.86 6.02
C GLU A 108 24.21 -3.74 6.24
N GLY A 109 24.29 -3.05 7.38
CA GLY A 109 23.44 -1.91 7.69
C GLY A 109 23.60 -0.75 6.71
N SER A 110 24.84 -0.45 6.30
CA SER A 110 25.14 0.58 5.29
C SER A 110 24.55 0.21 3.92
N SER A 111 24.69 -1.05 3.51
CA SER A 111 24.10 -1.55 2.26
C SER A 111 22.58 -1.44 2.26
N LYS A 112 21.91 -1.86 3.33
CA LYS A 112 20.45 -1.73 3.49
C LYS A 112 20.01 -0.27 3.47
N ASN A 113 20.79 0.62 4.09
CA ASN A 113 20.48 2.05 4.08
C ASN A 113 20.59 2.64 2.66
N GLN A 114 21.58 2.22 1.87
CA GLN A 114 21.70 2.64 0.47
C GLN A 114 20.54 2.12 -0.39
N GLU A 115 20.11 0.87 -0.18
CA GLU A 115 18.94 0.29 -0.84
C GLU A 115 17.66 1.07 -0.49
N LEU A 116 17.44 1.37 0.79
CA LEU A 116 16.29 2.16 1.22
C LEU A 116 16.27 3.57 0.62
N ILE A 117 17.44 4.21 0.47
CA ILE A 117 17.55 5.51 -0.20
C ILE A 117 17.15 5.40 -1.67
N ALA A 118 17.56 4.34 -2.37
CA ALA A 118 17.17 4.10 -3.77
C ALA A 118 15.66 3.85 -3.90
N GLU A 119 15.06 3.07 -3.00
CA GLU A 119 13.61 2.86 -2.96
C GLU A 119 12.83 4.15 -2.72
N LEU A 120 13.28 4.99 -1.79
CA LEU A 120 12.66 6.29 -1.52
C LEU A 120 12.71 7.21 -2.75
N GLN A 121 13.82 7.21 -3.50
CA GLN A 121 13.92 7.97 -4.74
C GLN A 121 12.97 7.45 -5.82
N ASN A 122 12.84 6.13 -5.95
CA ASN A 122 11.90 5.51 -6.90
C ASN A 122 10.44 5.84 -6.54
N LEU A 123 10.07 5.69 -5.26
CA LEU A 123 8.73 6.03 -4.77
C LEU A 123 8.39 7.50 -5.00
N ARG A 124 9.37 8.40 -4.83
CA ARG A 124 9.19 9.82 -5.15
C ARG A 124 8.89 10.04 -6.64
N GLY A 125 9.59 9.36 -7.53
CA GLY A 125 9.33 9.43 -8.97
C GLY A 125 7.91 8.96 -9.34
N GLN A 126 7.47 7.85 -8.76
CA GLN A 126 6.10 7.35 -8.93
C GLN A 126 5.05 8.33 -8.41
N LEU A 127 5.31 8.98 -7.27
CA LEU A 127 4.42 10.00 -6.70
C LEU A 127 4.30 11.22 -7.62
N GLU A 128 5.41 11.70 -8.20
CA GLU A 128 5.43 12.81 -9.15
C GLU A 128 4.63 12.46 -10.43
N GLU A 129 4.80 11.25 -10.96
CA GLU A 129 4.01 10.77 -12.11
C GLU A 129 2.51 10.69 -11.79
N ALA A 130 2.16 10.13 -10.63
CA ALA A 130 0.77 10.05 -10.19
C ALA A 130 0.14 11.45 -10.06
N GLN A 131 0.85 12.39 -9.43
CA GLN A 131 0.38 13.78 -9.30
C GLN A 131 0.15 14.46 -10.66
N TYR A 132 1.02 14.22 -11.63
CA TYR A 132 0.86 14.73 -12.99
C TYR A 132 -0.41 14.17 -13.65
N LYS A 133 -0.64 12.86 -13.55
CA LYS A 133 -1.86 12.21 -14.06
C LYS A 133 -3.13 12.77 -13.41
N TYR A 134 -3.12 12.98 -12.09
CA TYR A 134 -4.27 13.56 -11.38
C TYR A 134 -4.57 14.99 -11.85
N ARG A 135 -3.57 15.86 -12.04
CA ARG A 135 -3.79 17.22 -12.54
C ARG A 135 -4.40 17.24 -13.94
N ASN A 136 -3.92 16.37 -14.83
CA ASN A 136 -4.47 16.27 -16.18
C ASN A 136 -5.93 15.82 -16.14
N LEU A 137 -6.25 14.78 -15.35
CA LEU A 137 -7.63 14.31 -15.19
C LEU A 137 -8.55 15.38 -14.60
N GLU A 138 -8.06 16.18 -13.64
CA GLU A 138 -8.83 17.30 -13.09
C GLU A 138 -9.11 18.39 -14.14
N GLN A 139 -8.12 18.69 -14.98
CA GLN A 139 -8.27 19.63 -16.08
C GLN A 139 -9.24 19.10 -17.15
N ASP A 140 -9.15 17.82 -17.49
CA ASP A 140 -10.08 17.15 -18.41
C ASP A 140 -11.51 17.20 -17.86
N GLN A 141 -11.69 16.91 -16.57
CA GLN A 141 -12.98 17.01 -15.91
C GLN A 141 -13.56 18.43 -15.96
N LYS A 142 -12.73 19.46 -15.71
CA LYS A 142 -13.14 20.88 -15.81
C LYS A 142 -13.56 21.24 -17.24
N SER A 143 -12.78 20.86 -18.24
CA SER A 143 -13.11 21.14 -19.64
C SER A 143 -14.38 20.41 -20.09
N LEU A 144 -14.59 19.17 -19.64
CA LEU A 144 -15.82 18.42 -19.90
C LEU A 144 -17.04 19.08 -19.26
N ALA A 145 -16.91 19.56 -18.02
CA ALA A 145 -17.98 20.28 -17.33
C ALA A 145 -18.35 21.59 -18.06
N GLN A 146 -17.35 22.34 -18.53
CA GLN A 146 -17.55 23.56 -19.31
C GLN A 146 -18.24 23.25 -20.65
N ASN A 147 -17.77 22.22 -21.37
CA ASN A 147 -18.38 21.79 -22.62
C ASN A 147 -19.82 21.30 -22.43
N GLN A 148 -20.11 20.59 -21.33
CA GLN A 148 -21.48 20.21 -20.97
C GLN A 148 -22.36 21.43 -20.66
N GLN A 149 -21.84 22.45 -19.98
CA GLN A 149 -22.57 23.69 -19.71
C GLN A 149 -22.83 24.49 -21.00
N ALA A 150 -21.84 24.59 -21.89
CA ALA A 150 -21.99 25.22 -23.20
C ALA A 150 -23.02 24.49 -24.06
N LEU A 151 -22.97 23.16 -24.10
CA LEU A 151 -23.96 22.33 -24.79
C LEU A 151 -25.38 22.52 -24.23
N LYS A 152 -25.54 22.60 -22.90
CA LYS A 152 -26.83 22.90 -22.26
C LYS A 152 -27.33 24.30 -22.61
N ALA A 153 -26.45 25.31 -22.60
CA ALA A 153 -26.80 26.68 -22.94
C ALA A 153 -27.19 26.85 -24.42
N GLU A 154 -26.62 26.05 -25.32
CA GLU A 154 -26.91 26.11 -26.75
C GLU A 154 -28.16 25.28 -27.15
N THR A 155 -28.53 24.27 -26.35
CA THR A 155 -29.66 23.36 -26.61
C THR A 155 -30.99 23.76 -25.97
N ILE A 156 -31.01 24.56 -24.89
CA ILE A 156 -32.28 24.87 -24.20
C ILE A 156 -32.94 26.10 -24.82
N LYS A 157 -33.67 25.90 -25.93
CA LYS A 157 -34.60 26.89 -26.50
C LYS A 157 -35.99 26.84 -25.87
N VAL A 158 -36.24 25.89 -24.97
CA VAL A 158 -37.55 25.66 -24.36
C VAL A 158 -37.74 26.63 -23.19
N LYS A 159 -38.63 27.62 -23.38
CA LYS A 159 -39.01 28.54 -22.31
C LYS A 159 -39.85 27.79 -21.27
N ILE A 160 -39.43 27.84 -20.01
CA ILE A 160 -40.17 27.24 -18.89
C ILE A 160 -41.43 28.08 -18.63
N PRO A 161 -42.64 27.50 -18.68
CA PRO A 161 -43.85 28.21 -18.32
C PRO A 161 -43.85 28.59 -16.83
N PRO A 162 -44.34 29.79 -16.46
CA PRO A 162 -44.33 30.26 -15.07
C PRO A 162 -45.37 29.55 -14.19
N LEU A 163 -46.45 29.05 -14.81
CA LEU A 163 -47.50 28.32 -14.13
C LEU A 163 -47.19 26.83 -14.14
N LYS A 164 -47.38 26.21 -12.99
CA LYS A 164 -47.11 24.79 -12.76
C LYS A 164 -47.85 23.87 -13.76
N ASP A 165 -49.15 24.08 -13.94
CA ASP A 165 -49.96 23.22 -14.80
C ASP A 165 -49.52 23.34 -16.27
N ASP A 166 -49.20 24.55 -16.72
CA ASP A 166 -48.66 24.81 -18.06
C ASP A 166 -47.28 24.19 -18.25
N HIS A 167 -46.43 24.23 -17.22
CA HIS A 167 -45.11 23.61 -17.22
C HIS A 167 -45.22 22.10 -17.47
N PHE A 168 -46.07 21.42 -16.70
CA PHE A 168 -46.27 19.99 -16.86
C PHE A 168 -46.99 19.62 -18.17
N ALA A 169 -47.98 20.41 -18.57
CA ALA A 169 -48.70 20.20 -19.83
C ALA A 169 -47.78 20.34 -21.05
N LEU A 170 -46.87 21.32 -21.04
CA LEU A 170 -45.87 21.48 -22.10
C LEU A 170 -44.91 20.28 -22.15
N ALA A 171 -44.46 19.79 -21.00
CA ALA A 171 -43.61 18.61 -20.93
C ALA A 171 -44.29 17.35 -21.51
N LYS A 172 -45.58 17.14 -21.19
CA LYS A 172 -46.41 16.09 -21.79
C LYS A 172 -46.55 16.24 -23.31
N LYS A 173 -46.77 17.47 -23.79
CA LYS A 173 -46.87 17.76 -25.22
C LYS A 173 -45.56 17.44 -25.95
N LEU A 174 -44.42 17.75 -25.36
CA LEU A 174 -43.10 17.44 -25.93
C LEU A 174 -42.82 15.93 -25.97
N PHE A 175 -43.18 15.20 -24.91
CA PHE A 175 -43.13 13.73 -24.91
C PHE A 175 -43.96 13.14 -26.04
N ALA A 176 -45.21 13.59 -26.20
CA ALA A 176 -46.09 13.14 -27.27
C ALA A 176 -45.57 13.50 -28.68
N ALA A 177 -44.80 14.59 -28.81
CA ALA A 177 -44.14 14.99 -30.04
C ALA A 177 -42.81 14.26 -30.31
N GLY A 178 -42.42 13.30 -29.46
CA GLY A 178 -41.14 12.57 -29.58
C GLY A 178 -39.91 13.39 -29.22
N LYS A 179 -40.08 14.61 -28.69
CA LYS A 179 -38.99 15.49 -28.26
C LYS A 179 -38.59 15.15 -26.82
N TYR A 180 -37.97 13.97 -26.66
CA TYR A 180 -37.74 13.39 -25.35
C TYR A 180 -36.75 14.19 -24.51
N ASP A 181 -35.68 14.72 -25.10
CA ASP A 181 -34.70 15.54 -24.36
C ASP A 181 -35.32 16.84 -23.81
N ASP A 182 -36.10 17.55 -24.63
CA ASP A 182 -36.84 18.75 -24.22
C ASP A 182 -37.86 18.44 -23.11
N SER A 183 -38.55 17.29 -23.23
CA SER A 183 -39.51 16.82 -22.21
C SER A 183 -38.80 16.49 -20.90
N ILE A 184 -37.67 15.77 -20.95
CA ILE A 184 -36.86 15.46 -19.77
C ILE A 184 -36.42 16.74 -19.06
N PHE A 185 -35.93 17.73 -19.82
CA PHE A 185 -35.50 19.00 -19.26
C PHE A 185 -36.63 19.68 -18.47
N LEU A 186 -37.82 19.84 -19.06
CA LEU A 186 -38.96 20.44 -18.37
C LEU A 186 -39.43 19.60 -17.17
N LEU A 187 -39.45 18.28 -17.29
CA LEU A 187 -39.86 17.41 -16.17
C LEU A 187 -38.88 17.47 -15.00
N ASP A 188 -37.58 17.54 -15.28
CA ASP A 188 -36.53 17.66 -14.26
C ASP A 188 -36.66 19.00 -13.51
N GLU A 189 -36.84 20.11 -14.23
CA GLU A 189 -37.09 21.42 -13.63
C GLU A 189 -38.43 21.46 -12.87
N PHE A 190 -39.48 20.85 -13.41
CA PHE A 190 -40.77 20.74 -12.73
C PHE A 190 -40.65 20.00 -11.39
N VAL A 191 -39.93 18.88 -11.36
CA VAL A 191 -39.72 18.13 -10.12
C VAL A 191 -38.87 18.93 -9.13
N LYS A 192 -37.81 19.62 -9.59
CA LYS A 192 -36.99 20.46 -8.70
C LYS A 192 -37.79 21.58 -8.04
N GLU A 193 -38.58 22.29 -8.83
CA GLU A 193 -39.31 23.48 -8.35
C GLU A 193 -40.52 23.10 -7.49
N TYR A 194 -41.26 22.04 -7.86
CA TYR A 194 -42.56 21.75 -7.25
C TYR A 194 -42.58 20.55 -6.30
N ASN A 195 -41.46 19.87 -6.05
CA ASN A 195 -41.37 18.78 -5.07
C ASN A 195 -41.35 19.30 -3.62
N THR A 196 -42.47 19.89 -3.20
CA THR A 196 -42.69 20.45 -1.86
C THR A 196 -43.50 19.51 -0.96
N GLY A 197 -43.78 18.29 -1.43
CA GLY A 197 -44.57 17.28 -0.71
C GLY A 197 -46.10 17.49 -0.74
N LYS A 198 -46.59 18.65 -1.21
CA LYS A 198 -48.03 18.96 -1.28
C LYS A 198 -48.72 18.35 -2.51
N ASP A 199 -48.05 18.30 -3.64
CA ASP A 199 -48.59 17.72 -4.87
C ASP A 199 -47.87 16.44 -5.25
N LYS A 200 -48.18 15.40 -4.49
CA LYS A 200 -47.62 14.07 -4.69
C LYS A 200 -48.02 13.48 -6.04
N GLU A 201 -49.23 13.75 -6.51
CA GLU A 201 -49.73 13.15 -7.74
C GLU A 201 -48.98 13.64 -8.97
N SER A 202 -48.87 14.96 -9.17
CA SER A 202 -48.17 15.50 -10.35
C SER A 202 -46.68 15.15 -10.34
N ILE A 203 -46.04 15.14 -9.17
CA ILE A 203 -44.63 14.72 -9.04
C ILE A 203 -44.46 13.24 -9.37
N GLY A 204 -45.39 12.37 -8.94
CA GLY A 204 -45.39 10.97 -9.33
C GLY A 204 -45.55 10.77 -10.84
N GLN A 205 -46.48 11.52 -11.47
CA GLN A 205 -46.62 11.50 -12.92
C GLN A 205 -45.39 12.05 -13.64
N ALA A 206 -44.71 13.06 -13.09
CA ALA A 206 -43.49 13.62 -13.66
C ALA A 206 -42.33 12.62 -13.65
N TYR A 207 -42.08 11.96 -12.51
CA TYR A 207 -41.11 10.85 -12.45
C TYR A 207 -41.49 9.71 -13.40
N PHE A 208 -42.78 9.40 -13.54
CA PHE A 208 -43.24 8.37 -14.46
C PHE A 208 -42.90 8.73 -15.91
N LEU A 209 -43.19 9.97 -16.32
CA LEU A 209 -42.87 10.45 -17.66
C LEU A 209 -41.36 10.58 -17.88
N LEU A 210 -40.56 10.93 -16.87
CA LEU A 210 -39.10 10.88 -16.97
C LEU A 210 -38.61 9.45 -17.26
N GLY A 211 -39.20 8.46 -16.59
CA GLY A 211 -38.95 7.04 -16.86
C GLY A 211 -39.29 6.67 -18.31
N GLU A 212 -40.50 7.02 -18.78
CA GLU A 212 -40.94 6.71 -20.14
C GLU A 212 -40.12 7.44 -21.21
N ASN A 213 -39.73 8.70 -20.99
CA ASN A 213 -38.83 9.43 -21.89
C ASN A 213 -37.50 8.71 -22.05
N ASN A 214 -36.84 8.34 -20.95
CA ASN A 214 -35.56 7.63 -20.99
C ASN A 214 -35.69 6.27 -21.68
N ARG A 215 -36.76 5.53 -21.42
CA ARG A 215 -37.05 4.25 -22.10
C ARG A 215 -37.24 4.45 -23.60
N LYS A 216 -37.97 5.50 -24.01
CA LYS A 216 -38.16 5.85 -25.42
C LYS A 216 -36.87 6.28 -26.12
N ILE A 217 -35.97 6.96 -25.40
CA ILE A 217 -34.63 7.24 -25.94
C ILE A 217 -33.87 5.94 -26.12
N ALA A 218 -33.84 5.06 -25.10
CA ALA A 218 -33.17 3.77 -25.16
C ALA A 218 -33.61 2.92 -26.36
N GLU A 219 -34.92 2.87 -26.65
CA GLU A 219 -35.48 2.17 -27.82
C GLU A 219 -34.92 2.66 -29.17
N ASN A 220 -34.42 3.90 -29.25
CA ASN A 220 -33.91 4.51 -30.47
C ASN A 220 -32.38 4.54 -30.56
N LYS A 221 -31.66 3.98 -29.57
CA LYS A 221 -30.19 3.96 -29.55
C LYS A 221 -29.63 2.76 -30.29
N GLN A 222 -28.46 2.96 -30.91
CA GLN A 222 -27.80 1.94 -31.72
C GLN A 222 -26.81 1.09 -30.91
N THR A 223 -26.22 1.67 -29.87
CA THR A 223 -25.18 1.01 -29.07
C THR A 223 -25.77 0.41 -27.80
N ASN A 224 -25.28 -0.76 -27.40
CA ASN A 224 -25.74 -1.44 -26.19
C ASN A 224 -25.45 -0.59 -24.94
N GLU A 225 -24.34 0.14 -24.93
CA GLU A 225 -23.93 1.00 -23.82
C GLU A 225 -24.90 2.16 -23.61
N GLU A 226 -25.37 2.80 -24.69
CA GLU A 226 -26.37 3.86 -24.59
C GLU A 226 -27.73 3.31 -24.16
N VAL A 227 -28.16 2.17 -24.73
CA VAL A 227 -29.41 1.50 -24.34
C VAL A 227 -29.38 1.19 -22.84
N GLU A 228 -28.30 0.60 -22.35
CA GLU A 228 -28.13 0.27 -20.93
C GLU A 228 -28.16 1.54 -20.05
N ARG A 229 -27.46 2.60 -20.47
CA ARG A 229 -27.42 3.87 -19.75
C ARG A 229 -28.80 4.50 -19.58
N TYR A 230 -29.56 4.62 -20.66
CA TYR A 230 -30.90 5.20 -20.60
C TYR A 230 -31.90 4.32 -19.86
N ASN A 231 -31.78 2.99 -19.97
CA ASN A 231 -32.57 2.06 -19.17
C ASN A 231 -32.29 2.20 -17.66
N LYS A 232 -31.04 2.42 -17.25
CA LYS A 232 -30.70 2.74 -15.85
C LYS A 232 -31.35 4.03 -15.39
N PHE A 233 -31.32 5.10 -16.20
CA PHE A 233 -32.02 6.34 -15.86
C PHE A 233 -33.53 6.15 -15.75
N ALA A 234 -34.13 5.33 -16.62
CA ALA A 234 -35.54 5.00 -16.52
C ALA A 234 -35.87 4.30 -15.20
N VAL A 235 -35.08 3.28 -14.81
CA VAL A 235 -35.23 2.56 -13.54
C VAL A 235 -35.11 3.50 -12.34
N VAL A 236 -34.12 4.40 -12.32
CA VAL A 236 -33.94 5.38 -11.23
C VAL A 236 -35.18 6.26 -11.06
N ASN A 237 -35.76 6.73 -12.16
CA ASN A 237 -36.96 7.57 -12.11
C ASN A 237 -38.20 6.79 -11.64
N TYR A 238 -38.39 5.55 -12.12
CA TYR A 238 -39.48 4.70 -11.60
C TYR A 238 -39.28 4.35 -10.12
N GLN A 239 -38.03 4.14 -9.67
CA GLN A 239 -37.73 3.84 -8.28
C GLN A 239 -38.16 4.98 -7.34
N LYS A 240 -38.01 6.24 -7.78
CA LYS A 240 -38.54 7.39 -7.04
C LYS A 240 -40.04 7.31 -6.81
N ILE A 241 -40.78 6.72 -7.75
CA ILE A 241 -42.23 6.52 -7.59
C ILE A 241 -42.51 5.46 -6.52
N VAL A 242 -41.76 4.36 -6.55
CA VAL A 242 -41.89 3.27 -5.57
C VAL A 242 -41.60 3.76 -4.15
N GLU A 243 -40.56 4.59 -4.00
CA GLU A 243 -40.15 5.17 -2.71
C GLU A 243 -41.19 6.16 -2.17
N LEU A 244 -41.67 7.09 -3.01
CA LEU A 244 -42.46 8.24 -2.59
C LEU A 244 -43.98 7.98 -2.56
N PHE A 245 -44.49 7.00 -3.34
CA PHE A 245 -45.93 6.78 -3.54
C PHE A 245 -46.37 5.34 -3.24
N GLN A 246 -46.10 4.89 -2.01
CA GLN A 246 -46.27 3.50 -1.55
C GLN A 246 -47.64 2.87 -1.80
N SER A 247 -48.73 3.65 -1.81
CA SER A 247 -50.10 3.16 -2.01
C SER A 247 -50.72 3.58 -3.35
N SER A 248 -49.94 4.07 -4.31
CA SER A 248 -50.46 4.59 -5.56
C SER A 248 -50.52 3.52 -6.67
N VAL A 249 -51.50 3.67 -7.58
CA VAL A 249 -51.56 2.88 -8.82
C VAL A 249 -50.28 3.08 -9.66
N LEU A 250 -49.66 4.26 -9.58
CA LEU A 250 -48.40 4.54 -10.27
C LEU A 250 -47.25 3.68 -9.77
N ARG A 251 -47.23 3.31 -8.47
CA ARG A 251 -46.21 2.41 -7.93
C ARG A 251 -46.31 1.01 -8.53
N GLU A 252 -47.52 0.51 -8.74
CA GLU A 252 -47.73 -0.80 -9.38
C GLU A 252 -47.19 -0.80 -10.81
N GLU A 253 -47.54 0.23 -11.59
CA GLU A 253 -47.04 0.39 -12.95
C GLU A 253 -45.51 0.57 -12.97
N ALA A 254 -44.96 1.38 -12.06
CA ALA A 254 -43.53 1.60 -11.94
C ALA A 254 -42.76 0.30 -11.63
N LEU A 255 -43.22 -0.50 -10.67
CA LEU A 255 -42.62 -1.80 -10.34
C LEU A 255 -42.65 -2.75 -11.55
N PHE A 256 -43.76 -2.77 -12.29
CA PHE A 256 -43.85 -3.57 -13.50
C PHE A 256 -42.83 -3.12 -14.54
N LYS A 257 -42.73 -1.80 -14.80
CA LYS A 257 -41.79 -1.20 -15.74
C LYS A 257 -40.34 -1.48 -15.34
N ILE A 258 -39.99 -1.31 -14.06
CA ILE A 258 -38.66 -1.66 -13.53
C ILE A 258 -38.34 -3.13 -13.83
N GLY A 259 -39.25 -4.05 -13.50
CA GLY A 259 -39.05 -5.48 -13.74
C GLY A 259 -38.82 -5.80 -15.23
N THR A 260 -39.60 -5.19 -16.13
CA THR A 260 -39.43 -5.39 -17.57
C THR A 260 -38.10 -4.86 -18.10
N ILE A 261 -37.66 -3.68 -17.63
CA ILE A 261 -36.39 -3.09 -18.04
C ILE A 261 -35.23 -3.92 -17.52
N LEU A 262 -35.23 -4.29 -16.24
CA LEU A 262 -34.18 -5.13 -15.65
C LEU A 262 -34.07 -6.49 -16.34
N LYS A 263 -35.21 -7.10 -16.71
CA LYS A 263 -35.22 -8.34 -17.50
C LYS A 263 -34.54 -8.12 -18.86
N SER A 264 -34.90 -7.05 -19.58
CA SER A 264 -34.29 -6.76 -20.88
C SER A 264 -32.79 -6.48 -20.82
N MET A 265 -32.29 -6.04 -19.66
CA MET A 265 -30.87 -5.82 -19.38
C MET A 265 -30.13 -7.10 -18.92
N GLY A 266 -30.81 -8.26 -18.87
CA GLY A 266 -30.23 -9.51 -18.34
C GLY A 266 -30.10 -9.54 -16.82
N ASN A 267 -30.66 -8.57 -16.09
CA ASN A 267 -30.69 -8.57 -14.63
C ASN A 267 -31.94 -9.32 -14.14
N HIS A 268 -31.91 -10.65 -14.28
CA HIS A 268 -33.04 -11.53 -13.96
C HIS A 268 -33.41 -11.49 -12.47
N ASP A 269 -32.43 -11.37 -11.57
CA ASP A 269 -32.68 -11.31 -10.12
C ASP A 269 -33.38 -10.01 -9.71
N GLY A 270 -32.89 -8.87 -10.22
CA GLY A 270 -33.55 -7.59 -10.01
C GLY A 270 -34.97 -7.57 -10.60
N ALA A 271 -35.16 -8.16 -11.78
CA ALA A 271 -36.48 -8.29 -12.38
C ALA A 271 -37.43 -9.15 -11.52
N LYS A 272 -36.95 -10.31 -11.02
CA LYS A 272 -37.71 -11.19 -10.11
C LYS A 272 -38.12 -10.44 -8.84
N ALA A 273 -37.21 -9.66 -8.26
CA ALA A 273 -37.48 -8.86 -7.06
C ALA A 273 -38.61 -7.85 -7.30
N ALA A 274 -38.51 -7.06 -8.37
CA ALA A 274 -39.52 -6.04 -8.71
C ALA A 274 -40.91 -6.65 -8.97
N PHE A 275 -41.00 -7.75 -9.72
CA PHE A 275 -42.27 -8.43 -9.96
C PHE A 275 -42.86 -9.06 -8.69
N LYS A 276 -42.03 -9.64 -7.81
CA LYS A 276 -42.50 -10.16 -6.52
C LYS A 276 -43.03 -9.05 -5.62
N GLU A 277 -42.36 -7.90 -5.59
CA GLU A 277 -42.81 -6.73 -4.82
C GLU A 277 -44.15 -6.18 -5.34
N LEU A 278 -44.36 -6.16 -6.65
CA LEU A 278 -45.65 -5.80 -7.24
C LEU A 278 -46.75 -6.73 -6.73
N LEU A 279 -46.52 -8.04 -6.79
CA LEU A 279 -47.49 -9.06 -6.39
C LEU A 279 -47.75 -9.11 -4.88
N SER A 280 -46.76 -8.76 -4.05
CA SER A 280 -46.94 -8.70 -2.60
C SER A 280 -47.71 -7.46 -2.16
N SER A 281 -47.49 -6.32 -2.83
CA SER A 281 -48.12 -5.06 -2.47
C SER A 281 -49.57 -4.92 -2.95
N ASN A 282 -49.93 -5.44 -4.13
CA ASN A 282 -51.32 -5.52 -4.56
C ASN A 282 -51.60 -6.73 -5.45
N LYS A 283 -52.21 -7.77 -4.86
CA LYS A 283 -52.60 -9.00 -5.57
C LYS A 283 -53.69 -8.79 -6.64
N ALA A 284 -54.46 -7.70 -6.53
CA ALA A 284 -55.52 -7.32 -7.47
C ALA A 284 -55.07 -6.23 -8.47
N SER A 285 -53.76 -5.91 -8.52
CA SER A 285 -53.22 -4.97 -9.50
C SER A 285 -53.62 -5.37 -10.92
N LYS A 286 -53.91 -4.39 -11.78
CA LYS A 286 -54.13 -4.61 -13.22
C LYS A 286 -52.93 -5.30 -13.89
N ARG A 287 -51.73 -5.17 -13.32
CA ARG A 287 -50.48 -5.78 -13.81
C ARG A 287 -50.14 -7.11 -13.14
N ALA A 288 -50.94 -7.59 -12.19
CA ALA A 288 -50.60 -8.79 -11.42
C ALA A 288 -50.45 -10.03 -12.32
N ASP A 289 -51.35 -10.24 -13.27
CA ASP A 289 -51.29 -11.42 -14.14
C ASP A 289 -50.14 -11.35 -15.14
N GLU A 290 -49.84 -10.16 -15.68
CA GLU A 290 -48.66 -9.93 -16.50
C GLU A 290 -47.36 -10.17 -15.70
N ALA A 291 -47.28 -9.67 -14.47
CA ALA A 291 -46.13 -9.87 -13.58
C ALA A 291 -45.91 -11.35 -13.25
N LYS A 292 -46.98 -12.12 -12.98
CA LYS A 292 -46.89 -13.58 -12.78
C LYS A 292 -46.34 -14.28 -14.02
N LYS A 293 -46.82 -13.90 -15.22
CA LYS A 293 -46.34 -14.45 -16.49
C LYS A 293 -44.85 -14.15 -16.71
N GLN A 294 -44.42 -12.92 -16.45
CA GLN A 294 -43.00 -12.54 -16.54
C GLN A 294 -42.15 -13.31 -15.52
N LEU A 295 -42.60 -13.46 -14.28
CA LEU A 295 -41.89 -14.21 -13.25
C LEU A 295 -41.73 -15.69 -13.62
N ALA A 296 -42.75 -16.31 -14.22
CA ALA A 296 -42.68 -17.69 -14.69
C ALA A 296 -41.58 -17.85 -15.75
N SER A 297 -41.53 -16.96 -16.75
CA SER A 297 -40.51 -17.02 -17.81
C SER A 297 -39.07 -16.85 -17.31
N LEU A 298 -38.86 -16.29 -16.12
CA LEU A 298 -37.54 -16.08 -15.52
C LEU A 298 -37.07 -17.27 -14.66
N LYS A 299 -37.90 -18.31 -14.47
CA LYS A 299 -37.53 -19.51 -13.70
C LYS A 299 -36.89 -20.60 -14.56
N ASP A 300 -37.06 -20.49 -15.87
CA ASP A 300 -36.62 -21.49 -16.86
C ASP A 300 -35.26 -21.14 -17.49
N GLU A 301 -34.64 -20.04 -17.05
CA GLU A 301 -33.29 -19.56 -17.40
C GLU A 301 -32.34 -19.74 -16.20
#